data_AF-A0A1B6GML3-F1
#
_entry.id   AF-A0A1B6GML3-F1
#
_cell.length_a   1.000
_cell.length_b   1.000
_cell.length_c   1.000
_cell.angle_alpha   90.00
_cell.angle_beta   90.00
_cell.angle_gamma   90.00
#
_symmetry.space_group_name_H-M   'P 1'
#
loop_
_entity.id
_entity.type
_entity.pdbx_description
1 polymer ?
#
loop_
_entity_poly.entity_id
_entity_poly.type
_entity_poly.pdbx_seq_one_letter_code
_entity_poly.pdbx_strand_id
1 'polypeptide(L)'
;VAQLYSVAEASKNNTGGGEGVEVRKNEPFTDHPLLNGRYSSGQYTYKVYHLKERVPAIFKYLIPPGFLEIHEEAWNAYPYCKTVLTNPGYMKENFSVSIETLHLAGDHRQENVHELPADILKHVDVVFIDIANDKIQSSDYKAHEDPTKFQSTKTGRGPLTGRDWYDH
;
A
#
# COMPACT_ATOMS: atom_id res chain seq x y z
N VAL A 1 5.54 -7.60 10.71
CA VAL A 1 4.52 -7.66 11.80
C VAL A 1 3.60 -6.44 11.78
N ALA A 2 4.07 -5.24 12.16
CA ALA A 2 3.20 -4.05 12.27
C ALA A 2 2.37 -3.75 11.01
N GLN A 3 3.00 -3.75 9.82
CA GLN A 3 2.31 -3.58 8.54
C GLN A 3 1.09 -4.49 8.37
N LEU A 4 1.21 -5.80 8.68
CA LEU A 4 0.11 -6.76 8.53
C LEU A 4 -1.05 -6.46 9.50
N TYR A 5 -0.73 -6.03 10.72
CA TYR A 5 -1.74 -5.59 11.69
C TYR A 5 -2.45 -4.31 11.22
N SER A 6 -1.70 -3.30 10.77
CA SER A 6 -2.26 -2.05 10.23
C SER A 6 -3.12 -2.30 9.00
N VAL A 7 -2.71 -3.19 8.09
CA VAL A 7 -3.51 -3.59 6.92
C VAL A 7 -4.81 -4.29 7.35
N ALA A 8 -4.77 -5.17 8.36
CA ALA A 8 -5.97 -5.85 8.87
C ALA A 8 -6.97 -4.87 9.51
N GLU A 9 -6.52 -3.98 10.41
CA GLU A 9 -7.39 -2.98 11.04
C GLU A 9 -7.90 -1.94 10.02
N ALA A 10 -7.05 -1.49 9.08
CA ALA A 10 -7.49 -0.61 8.01
C ALA A 10 -8.54 -1.28 7.10
N SER A 11 -8.35 -2.55 6.73
CA SER A 11 -9.31 -3.31 5.92
C SER A 11 -10.65 -3.48 6.64
N LYS A 12 -10.62 -3.78 7.94
CA LYS A 12 -11.80 -3.88 8.81
C LYS A 12 -12.56 -2.56 8.92
N ASN A 13 -11.86 -1.45 9.14
CA ASN A 13 -12.47 -0.11 9.17
C ASN A 13 -13.04 0.33 7.80
N ASN A 14 -12.65 -0.34 6.72
CA ASN A 14 -13.09 -0.08 5.35
C ASN A 14 -14.13 -1.10 4.81
N THR A 15 -14.59 -2.06 5.64
CA THR A 15 -15.47 -3.17 5.24
C THR A 15 -16.81 -3.09 5.97
N GLY A 16 -17.93 -3.18 5.25
CA GLY A 16 -19.28 -3.13 5.83
C GLY A 16 -20.40 -3.09 4.79
N GLY A 17 -21.62 -3.51 5.17
CA GLY A 17 -22.83 -3.35 4.35
C GLY A 17 -22.89 -4.13 3.02
N GLY A 18 -21.94 -5.03 2.76
CA GLY A 18 -21.78 -5.70 1.47
C GLY A 18 -20.62 -5.16 0.62
N GLU A 19 -19.95 -4.10 1.07
CA GLU A 19 -18.62 -3.70 0.58
C GLU A 19 -17.50 -4.31 1.41
N GLY A 20 -16.32 -4.41 0.80
CA GLY A 20 -15.08 -4.66 1.51
C GLY A 20 -14.03 -5.39 0.67
N VAL A 21 -13.12 -6.04 1.40
CA VAL A 21 -11.98 -6.77 0.86
C VAL A 21 -12.28 -8.27 0.90
N GLU A 22 -12.60 -8.87 -0.24
CA GLU A 22 -12.77 -10.31 -0.39
C GLU A 22 -11.40 -10.98 -0.54
N VAL A 23 -10.92 -11.70 0.49
CA VAL A 23 -9.66 -12.46 0.39
C VAL A 23 -9.95 -13.81 -0.29
N ARG A 24 -9.56 -13.94 -1.56
CA ARG A 24 -9.74 -15.16 -2.38
C ARG A 24 -8.62 -16.17 -2.20
N LYS A 25 -7.38 -15.71 -2.00
CA LYS A 25 -6.22 -16.57 -1.68
C LYS A 25 -5.34 -15.93 -0.62
N ASN A 26 -4.73 -16.77 0.20
CA ASN A 26 -3.70 -16.42 1.17
C ASN A 26 -2.85 -17.67 1.43
N GLU A 27 -1.82 -17.87 0.61
CA GLU A 27 -1.03 -19.11 0.54
C GLU A 27 0.47 -18.79 0.40
N PRO A 28 1.38 -19.64 0.91
CA PRO A 28 2.80 -19.46 0.66
C PRO A 28 3.13 -19.67 -0.83
N PHE A 29 4.16 -19.01 -1.34
CA PHE A 29 4.70 -19.24 -2.68
C PHE A 29 6.21 -19.54 -2.65
N THR A 30 6.66 -20.26 -3.67
CA THR A 30 8.08 -20.49 -4.01
C THR A 30 8.29 -20.29 -5.50
N ASP A 31 9.54 -20.26 -5.94
CA ASP A 31 9.96 -20.29 -7.35
C ASP A 31 9.39 -19.16 -8.22
N HIS A 32 8.99 -18.03 -7.61
CA HIS A 32 8.49 -16.84 -8.28
C HIS A 32 9.51 -15.70 -8.14
N PRO A 33 10.45 -15.53 -9.10
CA PRO A 33 11.53 -14.57 -8.98
C PRO A 33 11.04 -13.12 -9.02
N LEU A 34 11.45 -12.36 -8.01
CA LEU A 34 11.13 -10.96 -7.78
C LEU A 34 12.42 -10.16 -7.65
N LEU A 35 12.37 -8.89 -8.07
CA LEU A 35 13.46 -7.92 -7.99
C LEU A 35 14.79 -8.50 -8.50
N ASN A 36 14.84 -8.77 -9.82
CA ASN A 36 15.97 -9.40 -10.51
C ASN A 36 16.39 -10.77 -9.94
N GLY A 37 15.45 -11.50 -9.31
CA GLY A 37 15.68 -12.82 -8.73
C GLY A 37 16.28 -12.80 -7.32
N ARG A 38 16.42 -11.62 -6.69
CA ARG A 38 16.89 -11.51 -5.29
C ARG A 38 15.94 -12.13 -4.27
N TYR A 39 14.65 -12.23 -4.61
CA TYR A 39 13.63 -12.88 -3.78
C TYR A 39 12.83 -13.87 -4.64
N SER A 40 12.45 -15.02 -4.08
CA SER A 40 11.75 -16.08 -4.84
C SER A 40 10.64 -16.80 -4.07
N SER A 41 10.49 -16.52 -2.77
CA SER A 41 9.51 -17.17 -1.90
C SER A 41 8.95 -16.19 -0.86
N GLY A 42 7.74 -16.48 -0.37
CA GLY A 42 7.04 -15.59 0.56
C GLY A 42 5.58 -15.97 0.74
N GLN A 43 4.75 -14.99 1.08
CA GLN A 43 3.29 -15.14 1.15
C GLN A 43 2.63 -14.46 -0.06
N TYR A 44 1.76 -15.20 -0.75
CA TYR A 44 0.93 -14.67 -1.84
C TYR A 44 -0.50 -14.44 -1.33
N THR A 45 -1.07 -13.29 -1.65
CA THR A 45 -2.49 -13.01 -1.41
C THR A 45 -3.17 -12.51 -2.67
N TYR A 46 -4.37 -13.02 -2.92
CA TYR A 46 -5.28 -12.52 -3.95
C TYR A 46 -6.53 -11.98 -3.27
N LYS A 47 -6.85 -10.70 -3.50
CA LYS A 47 -8.01 -10.02 -2.93
C LYS A 47 -8.84 -9.35 -4.03
N VAL A 48 -10.14 -9.16 -3.77
CA VAL A 48 -11.00 -8.31 -4.61
C VAL A 48 -11.66 -7.24 -3.76
N TYR A 49 -11.49 -6.00 -4.17
CA TYR A 49 -12.09 -4.81 -3.58
C TYR A 49 -13.41 -4.51 -4.28
N HIS A 50 -14.50 -4.59 -3.53
CA HIS A 50 -15.86 -4.33 -4.02
C HIS A 50 -16.24 -2.87 -3.72
N LEU A 51 -16.28 -2.03 -4.76
CA LEU A 51 -16.42 -0.56 -4.65
C LEU A 51 -17.85 -0.02 -4.83
N LYS A 52 -18.87 -0.88 -4.80
CA LYS A 52 -20.21 -0.61 -5.33
C LYS A 52 -20.99 0.49 -4.59
N GLU A 53 -20.80 0.66 -3.29
CA GLU A 53 -21.47 1.69 -2.49
C GLU A 53 -20.58 2.92 -2.23
N ARG A 54 -19.24 2.81 -2.34
CA ARG A 54 -18.31 3.96 -2.29
C ARG A 54 -18.50 4.96 -3.42
N VAL A 55 -19.01 4.52 -4.56
CA VAL A 55 -19.26 5.41 -5.69
C VAL A 55 -20.60 6.15 -5.49
N PRO A 56 -20.63 7.50 -5.50
CA PRO A 56 -21.86 8.26 -5.30
C PRO A 56 -22.98 7.84 -6.27
N ALA A 57 -24.22 7.81 -5.78
CA ALA A 57 -25.36 7.21 -6.48
C ALA A 57 -25.58 7.73 -7.92
N ILE A 58 -25.25 9.00 -8.19
CA ILE A 58 -25.32 9.62 -9.53
C ILE A 58 -24.43 8.88 -10.54
N PHE A 59 -23.23 8.48 -10.12
CA PHE A 59 -22.28 7.77 -10.99
C PHE A 59 -22.63 6.29 -11.18
N LYS A 60 -23.34 5.65 -10.22
CA LYS A 60 -23.68 4.21 -10.32
C LYS A 60 -24.46 3.86 -11.59
N TYR A 61 -25.23 4.79 -12.15
CA TYR A 61 -25.97 4.60 -13.41
C TYR A 61 -25.12 4.77 -14.67
N LEU A 62 -23.96 5.43 -14.57
CA LEU A 62 -23.03 5.66 -15.68
C LEU A 62 -21.90 4.63 -15.74
N ILE A 63 -21.74 3.84 -14.68
CA ILE A 63 -20.64 2.89 -14.52
C ILE A 63 -20.94 1.58 -15.27
N PRO A 64 -20.06 1.17 -16.19
CA PRO A 64 -20.22 -0.10 -16.90
C PRO A 64 -20.11 -1.33 -15.96
N PRO A 65 -20.76 -2.45 -16.32
CA PRO A 65 -20.59 -3.72 -15.60
C PRO A 65 -19.12 -4.11 -15.47
N GLY A 66 -18.72 -4.60 -14.29
CA GLY A 66 -17.34 -5.05 -14.03
C GLY A 66 -16.33 -3.96 -13.67
N PHE A 67 -16.68 -2.67 -13.71
CA PHE A 67 -15.79 -1.57 -13.27
C PHE A 67 -15.59 -1.51 -11.74
N LEU A 68 -16.56 -2.01 -10.97
CA LEU A 68 -16.63 -1.85 -9.50
C LEU A 68 -15.82 -2.90 -8.71
N GLU A 69 -15.05 -3.75 -9.39
CA GLU A 69 -14.18 -4.76 -8.78
C GLU A 69 -12.72 -4.48 -9.14
N ILE A 70 -11.90 -4.14 -8.13
CA ILE A 70 -10.44 -4.04 -8.29
C ILE A 70 -9.81 -5.30 -7.71
N HIS A 71 -9.03 -5.98 -8.53
CA HIS A 71 -8.34 -7.21 -8.19
C HIS A 71 -6.93 -6.86 -7.72
N GLU A 72 -6.54 -7.35 -6.54
CA GLU A 72 -5.20 -7.18 -5.97
C GLU A 72 -4.51 -8.53 -5.87
N GLU A 73 -3.38 -8.66 -6.55
CA GLU A 73 -2.43 -9.75 -6.36
C GLU A 73 -1.18 -9.22 -5.68
N ALA A 74 -0.78 -9.81 -4.55
CA ALA A 74 0.37 -9.36 -3.79
C ALA A 74 1.31 -10.52 -3.41
N TRP A 75 2.60 -10.34 -3.70
CA TRP A 75 3.69 -11.23 -3.36
C TRP A 75 4.57 -10.57 -2.30
N ASN A 76 4.37 -10.98 -1.05
CA ASN A 76 5.13 -10.49 0.10
C ASN A 76 6.32 -11.42 0.39
N ALA A 77 7.49 -11.03 -0.09
CA ALA A 77 8.78 -11.67 0.14
C ALA A 77 9.67 -10.76 1.01
N TYR A 78 9.17 -10.38 2.19
CA TYR A 78 9.80 -9.39 3.07
C TYR A 78 11.33 -9.60 3.20
N PRO A 79 12.15 -8.56 2.98
CA PRO A 79 11.83 -7.13 2.96
C PRO A 79 11.16 -6.59 1.69
N TYR A 80 11.09 -7.37 0.61
CA TYR A 80 10.47 -6.94 -0.64
C TYR A 80 8.99 -7.30 -0.72
N CYS A 81 8.17 -6.44 -1.32
CA CYS A 81 6.79 -6.73 -1.65
C CYS A 81 6.46 -6.18 -3.04
N LYS A 82 5.73 -6.95 -3.83
CA LYS A 82 5.10 -6.50 -5.07
C LYS A 82 3.60 -6.68 -4.97
N THR A 83 2.83 -5.65 -5.27
CA THR A 83 1.37 -5.66 -5.35
C THR A 83 0.95 -5.15 -6.71
N VAL A 84 0.04 -5.84 -7.39
CA VAL A 84 -0.49 -5.47 -8.70
C VAL A 84 -2.01 -5.36 -8.59
N LEU A 85 -2.53 -4.17 -8.91
CA LEU A 85 -3.95 -3.86 -8.95
C LEU A 85 -4.43 -3.85 -10.40
N THR A 86 -5.50 -4.58 -10.71
CA THR A 86 -6.10 -4.66 -12.05
C THR A 86 -7.63 -4.53 -12.01
N ASN A 87 -8.26 -4.27 -13.15
CA ASN A 87 -9.71 -4.29 -13.32
C ASN A 87 -10.09 -5.19 -14.51
N PRO A 88 -10.04 -6.52 -14.36
CA PRO A 88 -10.29 -7.46 -15.46
C PRO A 88 -11.74 -7.44 -15.95
N GLY A 89 -12.69 -7.02 -15.10
CA GLY A 89 -14.12 -6.96 -15.43
C GLY A 89 -14.48 -5.92 -16.49
N TYR A 90 -13.71 -4.83 -16.62
CA TYR A 90 -14.01 -3.76 -17.57
C TYR A 90 -12.76 -3.21 -18.30
N MET A 91 -11.79 -2.64 -17.59
CA MET A 91 -10.63 -1.99 -18.22
C MET A 91 -9.63 -2.99 -18.84
N LYS A 92 -9.55 -4.21 -18.31
CA LYS A 92 -8.64 -5.28 -18.76
C LYS A 92 -7.19 -4.77 -18.80
N GLU A 93 -6.44 -5.08 -19.86
CA GLU A 93 -5.05 -4.66 -20.07
C GLU A 93 -4.84 -3.13 -20.10
N ASN A 94 -5.89 -2.32 -20.21
CA ASN A 94 -5.77 -0.86 -20.21
C ASN A 94 -5.60 -0.25 -18.80
N PHE A 95 -5.67 -1.07 -17.74
CA PHE A 95 -5.49 -0.61 -16.36
C PHE A 95 -4.66 -1.59 -15.54
N SER A 96 -3.51 -1.12 -15.06
CA SER A 96 -2.71 -1.79 -14.04
C SER A 96 -2.02 -0.73 -13.17
N VAL A 97 -1.95 -0.99 -11.86
CA VAL A 97 -1.12 -0.22 -10.92
C VAL A 97 -0.22 -1.21 -10.19
N SER A 98 1.10 -1.10 -10.38
CA SER A 98 2.10 -1.90 -9.68
C SER A 98 2.70 -1.07 -8.55
N ILE A 99 2.64 -1.59 -7.33
CA ILE A 99 3.28 -1.04 -6.13
C ILE A 99 4.39 -2.02 -5.75
N GLU A 100 5.63 -1.58 -5.88
CA GLU A 100 6.81 -2.34 -5.45
C GLU A 100 7.42 -1.62 -4.25
N THR A 101 7.83 -2.37 -3.23
CA THR A 101 8.31 -1.80 -1.96
C THR A 101 9.45 -2.63 -1.42
N LEU A 102 10.53 -1.98 -1.01
CA LEU A 102 11.68 -2.62 -0.37
C LEU A 102 11.93 -1.98 1.01
N HIS A 103 11.83 -2.78 2.07
CA HIS A 103 12.08 -2.34 3.44
C HIS A 103 13.57 -2.40 3.77
N LEU A 104 14.23 -1.25 3.83
CA LEU A 104 15.65 -1.14 4.16
C LEU A 104 15.85 -0.59 5.57
N ALA A 105 16.98 -0.94 6.17
CA ALA A 105 17.46 -0.33 7.42
C ALA A 105 18.57 0.68 7.09
N GLY A 106 18.65 1.76 7.87
CA GLY A 106 19.66 2.80 7.72
C GLY A 106 19.17 3.99 6.91
N ASP A 107 20.06 4.56 6.09
CA ASP A 107 19.87 5.84 5.41
C ASP A 107 18.71 5.82 4.39
N HIS A 108 17.87 6.86 4.46
CA HIS A 108 16.75 7.13 3.55
C HIS A 108 17.19 7.64 2.16
N ARG A 109 18.48 7.93 1.97
CA ARG A 109 19.06 8.53 0.76
C ARG A 109 19.56 7.51 -0.28
N GLN A 110 19.15 6.25 -0.19
CA GLN A 110 19.55 5.21 -1.15
C GLN A 110 18.79 5.39 -2.47
N GLU A 111 19.51 5.72 -3.54
CA GLU A 111 18.95 5.88 -4.88
C GLU A 111 18.76 4.52 -5.60
N ASN A 112 17.75 4.44 -6.47
CA ASN A 112 17.46 3.29 -7.34
C ASN A 112 17.52 1.89 -6.68
N VAL A 113 17.00 1.76 -5.45
CA VAL A 113 17.02 0.48 -4.70
C VAL A 113 16.25 -0.67 -5.38
N HIS A 114 15.36 -0.31 -6.32
CA HIS A 114 14.62 -1.21 -7.18
C HIS A 114 15.39 -1.68 -8.44
N GLU A 115 16.65 -1.25 -8.62
CA GLU A 115 17.51 -1.65 -9.75
C GLU A 115 16.87 -1.37 -11.13
N LEU A 116 16.14 -0.26 -11.24
CA LEU A 116 15.45 0.11 -12.47
C LEU A 116 16.46 0.46 -13.59
N PRO A 117 16.18 0.05 -14.84
CA PRO A 117 16.93 0.50 -16.01
C PRO A 117 16.97 2.03 -16.13
N ALA A 118 18.08 2.58 -16.60
CA ALA A 118 18.29 4.04 -16.65
C ALA A 118 17.27 4.79 -17.52
N ASP A 119 16.71 4.13 -18.54
CA ASP A 119 15.67 4.66 -19.40
C ASP A 119 14.29 4.76 -18.74
N ILE A 120 14.04 3.94 -17.70
CA ILE A 120 12.86 4.04 -16.82
C ILE A 120 13.14 5.01 -15.67
N LEU A 121 14.30 4.90 -15.02
CA LEU A 121 14.68 5.70 -13.85
C LEU A 121 14.61 7.22 -14.10
N LYS A 122 14.95 7.68 -15.32
CA LYS A 122 14.85 9.10 -15.71
C LYS A 122 13.42 9.67 -15.72
N HIS A 123 12.40 8.81 -15.59
CA HIS A 123 10.98 9.15 -15.52
C HIS A 123 10.38 8.90 -14.12
N VAL A 124 11.21 8.62 -13.11
CA VAL A 124 10.79 8.40 -11.73
C VAL A 124 10.88 9.71 -10.94
N ASP A 125 9.74 10.20 -10.46
CA ASP A 125 9.69 11.27 -9.46
C ASP A 125 9.89 10.69 -8.06
N VAL A 126 10.81 11.27 -7.29
CA VAL A 126 11.06 10.88 -5.89
C VAL A 126 10.29 11.80 -4.95
N VAL A 127 9.40 11.22 -4.14
CA VAL A 127 8.60 11.93 -3.14
C VAL A 127 8.90 11.36 -1.76
N PHE A 128 9.36 12.22 -0.85
CA PHE A 128 9.51 11.90 0.56
C PHE A 128 8.20 12.17 1.29
N ILE A 129 7.80 11.29 2.21
CA ILE A 129 6.60 11.42 3.03
C ILE A 129 7.04 11.58 4.49
N ASP A 130 6.77 12.76 5.07
CA ASP A 130 7.02 13.05 6.48
C ASP A 130 5.72 12.92 7.29
N ILE A 131 5.57 11.78 7.97
CA ILE A 131 4.39 11.46 8.78
C ILE A 131 4.15 12.41 9.98
N ALA A 132 5.09 13.30 10.31
CA ALA A 132 4.95 14.28 11.38
C ALA A 132 4.66 15.70 10.85
N ASN A 133 5.23 16.08 9.70
CA ASN A 133 5.18 17.46 9.20
C ASN A 133 4.36 17.67 7.91
N ASP A 134 4.01 16.61 7.17
CA ASP A 134 3.21 16.74 5.95
C ASP A 134 1.78 17.21 6.22
N LYS A 135 1.22 17.97 5.28
CA LYS A 135 -0.13 18.51 5.39
C LYS A 135 -1.18 17.44 5.10
N ILE A 136 -1.90 17.03 6.15
CA ILE A 136 -3.07 16.15 6.05
C ILE A 136 -4.34 16.99 5.81
N GLN A 137 -5.29 16.48 5.02
CA GLN A 137 -6.60 17.11 4.84
C GLN A 137 -7.38 17.12 6.16
N SER A 138 -8.14 18.18 6.42
CA SER A 138 -8.90 18.31 7.67
C SER A 138 -10.01 17.26 7.84
N SER A 139 -10.46 16.65 6.75
CA SER A 139 -11.39 15.49 6.75
C SER A 139 -10.75 14.21 7.28
N ASP A 140 -9.44 14.05 7.09
CA ASP A 140 -8.73 12.79 7.28
C ASP A 140 -7.97 12.79 8.61
N TYR A 141 -7.70 13.98 9.16
CA TYR A 141 -7.00 14.16 10.43
C TYR A 141 -7.77 13.58 11.62
N LYS A 142 -7.16 12.62 12.32
CA LYS A 142 -7.63 12.12 13.62
C LYS A 142 -6.57 12.33 14.68
N ALA A 143 -6.90 13.04 15.75
CA ALA A 143 -5.95 13.39 16.81
C ALA A 143 -5.32 12.18 17.55
N HIS A 144 -5.90 10.98 17.46
CA HIS A 144 -5.36 9.75 18.03
C HIS A 144 -4.47 8.94 17.05
N GLU A 145 -4.42 9.34 15.77
CA GLU A 145 -3.53 8.80 14.75
C GLU A 145 -2.32 9.73 14.49
N ASP A 146 -2.26 10.88 15.19
CA ASP A 146 -1.26 11.95 15.02
C ASP A 146 0.10 11.60 15.69
N PRO A 147 1.18 11.37 14.92
CA PRO A 147 2.49 11.01 15.47
C PRO A 147 3.15 12.13 16.30
N THR A 148 2.74 13.38 16.10
CA THR A 148 3.24 14.54 16.87
C THR A 148 2.63 14.63 18.27
N LYS A 149 1.61 13.81 18.56
CA LYS A 149 0.89 13.75 19.84
C LYS A 149 0.98 12.39 20.52
N PHE A 150 1.38 11.35 19.79
CA PHE A 150 1.50 9.99 20.29
C PHE A 150 2.87 9.71 20.94
N GLN A 151 2.86 9.17 22.16
CA GLN A 151 4.03 8.56 22.78
C GLN A 151 3.73 7.11 23.18
N SER A 152 4.61 6.19 22.79
CA SER A 152 4.48 4.76 23.09
C SER A 152 4.85 4.47 24.54
N THR A 153 3.87 4.09 25.36
CA THR A 153 4.09 3.67 26.76
C THR A 153 4.98 2.43 26.91
N LYS A 154 5.15 1.63 25.85
CA LYS A 154 5.98 0.41 25.85
C LYS A 154 7.43 0.65 25.43
N THR A 155 7.70 1.71 24.66
CA THR A 155 9.03 1.93 24.05
C THR A 155 9.59 3.33 24.23
N GLY A 156 8.83 4.27 24.80
CA GLY A 156 9.20 5.67 24.95
C GLY A 156 9.24 6.48 23.64
N ARG A 157 9.07 5.83 22.47
CA ARG A 157 9.12 6.49 21.16
C ARG A 157 7.99 7.49 20.99
N GLY A 158 8.30 8.62 20.35
CA GLY A 158 7.40 9.75 20.17
C GLY A 158 7.31 10.66 21.40
N PRO A 159 6.64 11.82 21.31
CA PRO A 159 6.04 12.37 20.09
C PRO A 159 7.10 12.75 19.04
N LEU A 160 6.76 12.58 17.76
CA LEU A 160 7.64 12.99 16.66
C LEU A 160 7.56 14.51 16.54
N THR A 161 8.68 15.21 16.76
CA THR A 161 8.71 16.68 16.81
C THR A 161 9.96 17.21 16.13
N GLY A 162 9.84 18.37 15.47
CA GLY A 162 10.90 18.94 14.63
C GLY A 162 10.87 18.42 13.20
N ARG A 163 11.71 19.02 12.34
CA ARG A 163 11.82 18.68 10.91
C ARG A 163 12.73 17.49 10.63
N ASP A 164 13.58 17.16 11.59
CA ASP A 164 14.68 16.19 11.47
C ASP A 164 14.46 15.03 12.46
N TRP A 165 13.20 14.73 12.82
CA TRP A 165 12.85 13.70 13.82
C TRP A 165 13.33 12.29 13.44
N TYR A 166 13.63 12.07 12.16
CA TYR A 166 14.13 10.83 11.58
C TYR A 166 15.68 10.69 11.64
N ASP A 167 16.39 11.73 12.08
CA ASP A 167 17.86 11.74 12.24
C ASP A 167 18.31 11.42 13.69
N HIS A 168 17.40 10.94 14.56
CA HIS A 168 17.61 10.69 16.00
C HIS A 168 17.15 9.31 16.48
#